data_AF-A0A928R3N5-F1
#
_entry.id   AF-A0A928R3N5-F1
#
_cell.length_a   1.000
_cell.length_b   1.000
_cell.length_c   1.000
_cell.angle_alpha   90.00
_cell.angle_beta   90.00
_cell.angle_gamma   90.00
#
_symmetry.space_group_name_H-M   'P 1'
#
loop_
_entity.id
_entity.type
_entity.pdbx_description
1 polymer ?
#
loop_
_entity_poly.entity_id
_entity_poly.type
_entity_poly.pdbx_seq_one_letter_code
_entity_poly.pdbx_strand_id
1 'polypeptide(L)'
;MKKNTQFLWFYTIILFSFALILILFAGLTQQNYEEELETHKTATVGMQKSVTELTRVNTELREENARLKADYETVLAEAEQVKGEKETLTAANEKLFAALKEYDKGNRKTARELLSEVDSSLLDEGQKYIYDKIMK
;
A
#
# COMPACT_ATOMS: atom_id res chain seq x y z
N MET A 1 -11.20 78.84 52.66
CA MET A 1 -11.09 77.84 51.57
C MET A 1 -10.56 76.48 52.08
N LYS A 2 -11.28 75.79 52.98
CA LYS A 2 -10.85 74.49 53.54
C LYS A 2 -11.69 73.28 53.10
N LYS A 3 -12.82 73.49 52.41
CA LYS A 3 -13.76 72.43 52.00
C LYS A 3 -13.44 71.76 50.66
N ASN A 4 -12.58 72.36 49.82
CA ASN A 4 -12.25 71.82 48.50
C ASN A 4 -11.15 70.75 48.51
N THR A 5 -10.18 70.83 49.43
CA THR A 5 -9.07 69.86 49.49
C THR A 5 -9.50 68.49 50.01
N GLN A 6 -10.47 68.42 50.92
CA GLN A 6 -11.00 67.14 51.41
C GLN A 6 -11.81 66.40 50.33
N PHE A 7 -12.62 67.13 49.55
CA PHE A 7 -13.37 66.56 48.44
C PHE A 7 -12.44 66.05 47.32
N LEU A 8 -11.36 66.78 47.06
CA LEU A 8 -10.35 66.41 46.08
C LEU A 8 -9.57 65.16 46.52
N TRP A 9 -9.22 65.04 47.81
CA TRP A 9 -8.57 63.84 48.36
C TRP A 9 -9.46 62.60 48.30
N PHE A 10 -10.76 62.76 48.58
CA PHE A 10 -11.74 61.67 48.49
C PHE A 10 -11.92 61.20 47.03
N TYR A 11 -11.96 62.13 46.08
CA TYR A 11 -12.01 61.81 44.65
C TYR A 11 -10.75 61.06 44.18
N THR A 12 -9.56 61.48 44.61
CA THR A 12 -8.30 60.79 44.30
C THR A 12 -8.29 59.36 44.82
N ILE A 13 -8.79 59.12 46.05
CA ILE A 13 -8.89 57.76 46.61
C ILE A 13 -9.83 56.88 45.78
N ILE A 14 -11.00 57.40 45.41
CA ILE A 14 -11.97 56.64 44.60
C ILE A 14 -11.38 56.29 43.24
N LEU A 15 -10.73 57.26 42.58
CA LEU A 15 -10.15 57.06 41.25
C LEU A 15 -8.98 56.07 41.30
N PHE A 16 -8.16 56.13 42.35
CA PHE A 16 -7.08 55.17 42.59
C PHE A 16 -7.61 53.75 42.87
N SER A 17 -8.70 53.64 43.65
CA SER A 17 -9.37 52.35 43.89
C SER A 17 -9.91 51.74 42.59
N PHE A 18 -10.51 52.57 41.73
CA PHE A 18 -11.02 52.12 40.44
C PHE A 18 -9.89 51.66 39.49
N ALA A 19 -8.75 52.37 39.49
CA ALA A 19 -7.58 51.97 38.73
C ALA A 19 -7.01 50.62 39.21
N LEU A 20 -6.96 50.39 40.53
CA LEU A 20 -6.54 49.09 41.08
C LEU A 20 -7.47 47.95 40.67
N ILE A 21 -8.79 48.18 40.68
CA ILE A 21 -9.77 47.18 40.22
C ILE A 21 -9.55 46.86 38.74
N LEU A 22 -9.33 47.86 37.88
CA LEU A 22 -9.07 47.63 36.45
C LEU A 22 -7.76 46.87 36.20
N ILE A 23 -6.71 47.15 36.98
CA ILE A 23 -5.43 46.41 36.89
C ILE A 23 -5.62 44.94 37.28
N LEU A 24 -6.40 44.66 38.33
CA LEU A 24 -6.71 43.30 38.75
C LEU A 24 -7.54 42.55 37.70
N PHE A 25 -8.54 43.21 37.10
CA PHE A 25 -9.32 42.63 36.00
C PHE A 25 -8.47 42.37 34.76
N ALA A 26 -7.56 43.29 34.41
CA ALA A 26 -6.64 43.10 33.29
C ALA A 26 -5.70 41.91 33.52
N GLY A 27 -5.12 41.78 34.72
CA GLY A 27 -4.25 40.66 35.08
C GLY A 27 -4.96 39.30 35.06
N LEU A 28 -6.18 39.22 35.63
CA LEU A 28 -6.99 38.00 35.60
C LEU A 28 -7.45 37.63 34.18
N THR A 29 -7.81 38.62 33.37
CA THR A 29 -8.23 38.39 31.98
C THR A 29 -7.04 37.95 31.12
N GLN A 30 -5.86 38.53 31.32
CA GLN A 30 -4.65 38.18 30.59
C GLN A 30 -4.19 36.75 30.88
N GLN A 31 -4.23 36.32 32.14
CA GLN A 31 -3.84 34.95 32.52
C GLN A 31 -4.71 33.88 31.84
N ASN A 32 -6.04 34.08 31.84
CA ASN A 32 -6.95 33.13 31.19
C ASN A 32 -6.79 33.12 29.66
N TYR A 33 -6.51 34.27 29.04
CA TYR A 33 -6.30 34.36 27.59
C TYR A 33 -5.00 33.71 27.14
N GLU A 34 -3.94 33.80 27.94
CA GLU A 34 -2.66 33.12 27.67
C GLU A 34 -2.81 31.59 27.75
N GLU A 35 -3.59 31.08 28.72
CA GLU A 35 -3.86 29.63 28.86
C GLU A 35 -4.69 29.08 27.68
N GLU A 36 -5.73 29.79 27.24
CA GLU A 36 -6.49 29.43 26.03
C GLU A 36 -5.62 29.50 24.76
N LEU A 37 -4.74 30.49 24.64
CA LEU A 37 -3.87 30.62 23.47
C LEU A 37 -2.84 29.47 23.40
N GLU A 38 -2.23 29.10 24.52
CA GLU A 38 -1.27 27.99 24.58
C GLU A 38 -1.95 26.64 24.31
N THR A 39 -3.15 26.40 24.85
CA THR A 39 -3.92 25.20 24.53
C THR A 39 -4.32 25.14 23.05
N HIS A 40 -4.75 26.25 22.45
CA HIS A 40 -5.03 26.34 21.02
C HIS A 40 -3.79 26.12 20.13
N LYS A 41 -2.64 26.71 20.49
CA LYS A 41 -1.38 26.46 19.77
C LYS A 41 -0.98 24.99 19.87
N THR A 42 -1.05 24.41 21.06
CA THR A 42 -0.66 23.01 21.28
C THR A 42 -1.58 22.06 20.52
N ALA A 43 -2.89 22.31 20.53
CA ALA A 43 -3.86 21.55 19.76
C ALA A 43 -3.64 21.68 18.25
N THR A 44 -3.32 22.88 17.77
CA THR A 44 -3.06 23.14 16.35
C THR A 44 -1.78 22.45 15.88
N VAL A 45 -0.71 22.50 16.67
CA VAL A 45 0.53 21.76 16.39
C VAL A 45 0.30 20.25 16.40
N GLY A 46 -0.49 19.74 17.35
CA GLY A 46 -0.87 18.32 17.40
C GLY A 46 -1.68 17.89 16.17
N MET A 47 -2.65 18.72 15.75
CA MET A 47 -3.45 18.47 14.56
C MET A 47 -2.59 18.51 13.29
N GLN A 48 -1.69 19.48 13.16
CA GLN A 48 -0.78 19.58 12.03
C GLN A 48 0.12 18.35 11.92
N LYS A 49 0.69 17.87 13.04
CA LYS A 49 1.47 16.63 13.07
C LYS A 49 0.63 15.42 12.65
N SER A 50 -0.59 15.30 13.14
CA SER A 50 -1.50 14.21 12.77
C SER A 50 -1.84 14.24 11.27
N VAL A 51 -2.11 15.41 10.70
CA VAL A 51 -2.38 15.57 9.26
C VAL A 51 -1.16 15.21 8.42
N THR A 52 0.04 15.66 8.81
CA THR A 52 1.28 15.30 8.11
C THR A 52 1.54 13.80 8.17
N GLU A 53 1.34 13.19 9.33
CA GLU A 53 1.54 11.75 9.52
C GLU A 53 0.52 10.93 8.73
N LEU A 54 -0.76 11.30 8.77
CA LEU A 54 -1.80 10.66 7.97
C LEU A 54 -1.52 10.81 6.47
N THR A 55 -1.01 11.95 6.03
CA THR A 55 -0.63 12.17 4.63
C THR A 55 0.55 11.29 4.24
N ARG A 56 1.58 11.18 5.09
CA ARG A 56 2.74 10.30 4.88
C ARG A 56 2.30 8.84 4.77
N VAL A 57 1.54 8.36 5.75
CA VAL A 57 1.02 6.99 5.78
C VAL A 57 0.12 6.71 4.58
N ASN A 58 -0.72 7.66 4.16
CA ASN A 58 -1.57 7.46 2.98
C ASN A 58 -0.73 7.31 1.70
N THR A 59 0.33 8.12 1.55
CA THR A 59 1.25 8.02 0.41
C THR A 59 1.98 6.68 0.41
N GLU A 60 2.53 6.26 1.54
CA GLU A 60 3.22 4.96 1.67
C GLU A 60 2.29 3.79 1.35
N LEU A 61 1.05 3.81 1.88
CA LEU A 61 0.06 2.78 1.58
C LEU A 61 -0.33 2.77 0.10
N ARG A 62 -0.41 3.93 -0.57
CA ARG A 62 -0.69 3.99 -2.01
C ARG A 62 0.44 3.41 -2.84
N GLU A 63 1.68 3.73 -2.50
CA GLU A 63 2.87 3.20 -3.16
C GLU A 63 2.99 1.69 -2.97
N GLU A 64 2.77 1.20 -1.73
CA GLU A 64 2.77 -0.23 -1.44
C GLU A 64 1.66 -0.97 -2.20
N ASN A 65 0.45 -0.39 -2.26
CA ASN A 65 -0.67 -0.98 -3.00
C ASN A 65 -0.40 -1.03 -4.51
N ALA A 66 0.24 0.01 -5.07
CA ALA A 66 0.65 0.02 -6.46
C ALA A 66 1.71 -1.06 -6.76
N ARG A 67 2.72 -1.21 -5.88
CA ARG A 67 3.73 -2.26 -6.00
C ARG A 67 3.09 -3.65 -5.92
N LEU A 68 2.25 -3.90 -4.93
CA LEU A 68 1.58 -5.20 -4.76
C LEU A 68 0.70 -5.57 -5.96
N LYS A 69 0.04 -4.58 -6.59
CA LYS A 69 -0.72 -4.83 -7.82
C LYS A 69 0.17 -5.24 -8.98
N ALA A 70 1.30 -4.57 -9.17
CA ALA A 70 2.25 -4.93 -10.22
C ALA A 70 2.84 -6.33 -10.01
N ASP A 71 3.21 -6.66 -8.76
CA ASP A 71 3.70 -7.98 -8.40
C ASP A 71 2.62 -9.05 -8.64
N TYR A 72 1.37 -8.76 -8.28
CA TYR A 72 0.24 -9.66 -8.51
C TYR A 72 0.00 -9.93 -10.01
N GLU A 73 0.00 -8.89 -10.84
CA GLU A 73 -0.15 -9.04 -12.29
C GLU A 73 0.98 -9.85 -12.92
N THR A 74 2.22 -9.67 -12.44
CA THR A 74 3.38 -10.43 -12.89
C THR A 74 3.24 -11.92 -12.55
N VAL A 75 2.93 -12.23 -11.29
CA VAL A 75 2.76 -13.62 -10.83
C VAL A 75 1.57 -14.29 -11.53
N LEU A 76 0.49 -13.54 -11.81
CA LEU A 76 -0.65 -14.07 -12.56
C LEU A 76 -0.25 -14.46 -13.99
N ALA A 77 0.51 -13.61 -14.68
CA ALA A 77 0.99 -13.89 -16.03
C ALA A 77 1.93 -15.11 -16.06
N GLU A 78 2.86 -15.22 -15.10
CA GLU A 78 3.73 -16.39 -14.96
C GLU A 78 2.93 -17.67 -14.69
N ALA A 79 1.91 -17.61 -13.83
CA ALA A 79 1.06 -18.76 -13.54
C ALA A 79 0.25 -19.22 -14.76
N GLU A 80 -0.28 -18.30 -15.56
CA GLU A 80 -0.96 -18.63 -16.81
C GLU A 80 -0.01 -19.24 -17.84
N GLN A 81 1.21 -18.71 -17.97
CA GLN A 81 2.24 -19.26 -18.85
C GLN A 81 2.61 -20.68 -18.44
N VAL A 82 2.94 -20.91 -17.16
CA VAL A 82 3.30 -22.24 -16.64
C VAL A 82 2.15 -23.23 -16.81
N LYS A 83 0.90 -22.78 -16.64
CA LYS A 83 -0.28 -23.63 -16.88
C LYS A 83 -0.36 -24.05 -18.35
N GLY A 84 -0.17 -23.11 -19.28
CA GLY A 84 -0.13 -23.40 -20.71
C GLY A 84 0.98 -24.38 -21.09
N GLU A 85 2.20 -24.16 -20.59
CA GLU A 85 3.35 -25.06 -20.80
C GLU A 85 3.08 -26.46 -20.24
N LYS A 86 2.42 -26.56 -19.09
CA LYS A 86 2.05 -27.85 -18.51
C LYS A 86 1.01 -28.59 -19.35
N GLU A 87 0.02 -27.89 -19.89
CA GLU A 87 -1.00 -28.49 -20.76
C GLU A 87 -0.38 -29.02 -22.06
N THR A 88 0.53 -28.25 -22.69
CA THR A 88 1.23 -28.70 -23.90
C THR A 88 2.15 -29.90 -23.63
N LEU A 89 2.91 -29.89 -22.54
CA LEU A 89 3.75 -31.03 -22.11
C LEU A 89 2.92 -32.27 -21.81
N THR A 90 1.75 -32.12 -21.19
CA THR A 90 0.86 -33.25 -20.89
C THR A 90 0.32 -33.87 -22.18
N ALA A 91 -0.15 -33.05 -23.12
CA ALA A 91 -0.61 -33.53 -24.42
C ALA A 91 0.50 -34.21 -25.24
N ALA A 92 1.72 -33.67 -25.23
CA ALA A 92 2.88 -34.28 -25.88
C ALA A 92 3.21 -35.65 -25.27
N ASN A 93 3.17 -35.76 -23.93
CA ASN A 93 3.37 -37.02 -23.22
C ASN A 93 2.31 -38.08 -23.56
N GLU A 94 1.04 -37.71 -23.59
CA GLU A 94 -0.04 -38.62 -23.96
C GLU A 94 0.15 -39.19 -25.37
N LYS A 95 0.52 -38.32 -26.33
CA LYS A 95 0.83 -38.74 -27.70
C LYS A 95 2.05 -39.65 -27.77
N LEU A 96 3.11 -39.36 -27.00
CA LEU A 96 4.31 -40.20 -26.90
C LEU A 96 3.99 -41.59 -26.34
N PHE A 97 3.21 -41.68 -25.27
CA PHE A 97 2.79 -42.96 -24.70
C PHE A 97 1.90 -43.76 -25.67
N ALA A 98 0.96 -43.10 -26.34
CA ALA A 98 0.11 -43.74 -27.34
C ALA A 98 0.93 -44.26 -28.53
N ALA A 99 1.87 -43.45 -29.03
CA ALA A 99 2.75 -43.83 -30.13
C ALA A 99 3.65 -45.01 -29.77
N LEU A 100 4.23 -45.01 -28.57
CA LEU A 100 5.04 -46.12 -28.07
C LEU A 100 4.22 -47.42 -28.02
N LYS A 101 2.99 -47.36 -27.50
CA LYS A 101 2.09 -48.51 -27.44
C LYS A 101 1.75 -49.08 -28.83
N GLU A 102 1.53 -48.22 -29.83
CA GLU A 102 1.28 -48.67 -31.20
C GLU A 102 2.55 -49.19 -31.88
N TYR A 103 3.71 -48.60 -31.58
CA TYR A 103 5.01 -49.07 -32.07
C TYR A 103 5.32 -50.47 -31.55
N ASP A 104 5.09 -50.74 -30.26
CA ASP A 104 5.29 -52.05 -29.64
C ASP A 104 4.36 -53.14 -30.20
N LYS A 105 3.16 -52.75 -30.68
CA LYS A 105 2.25 -53.63 -31.42
C LYS A 105 2.65 -53.89 -32.87
N GLY A 106 3.69 -53.21 -33.37
CA GLY A 106 4.13 -53.27 -34.76
C GLY A 106 3.42 -52.29 -35.70
N ASN A 107 2.49 -51.46 -35.21
CA ASN A 107 1.73 -50.47 -35.98
C ASN A 107 2.53 -49.19 -36.23
N ARG A 108 3.67 -49.31 -36.93
CA ARG A 108 4.63 -48.21 -37.11
C ARG A 108 4.08 -46.98 -37.81
N LYS A 109 3.14 -47.16 -38.75
CA LYS A 109 2.51 -46.04 -39.47
C LYS A 109 1.68 -45.17 -38.52
N THR A 110 0.80 -45.82 -37.75
CA THR A 110 -0.04 -45.16 -36.74
C THR A 110 0.80 -44.50 -35.65
N ALA A 111 1.88 -45.15 -35.21
CA ALA A 111 2.80 -44.58 -34.23
C ALA A 111 3.47 -43.28 -34.73
N ARG A 112 3.90 -43.24 -36.00
CA ARG A 112 4.45 -42.01 -36.59
C ARG A 112 3.40 -40.91 -36.79
N GLU A 113 2.18 -41.27 -37.20
CA GLU A 113 1.09 -40.30 -37.33
C GLU A 113 0.78 -39.61 -35.98
N LEU A 114 0.76 -40.37 -34.88
CA LEU A 114 0.56 -39.83 -33.53
C LEU A 114 1.65 -38.85 -33.09
N LEU A 115 2.88 -39.01 -33.58
CA LEU A 115 4.01 -38.13 -33.27
C LEU A 115 4.20 -36.97 -34.26
N SER A 116 3.48 -36.96 -35.39
CA SER A 116 3.65 -35.94 -36.43
C SER A 116 3.31 -34.51 -35.95
N GLU A 117 2.48 -34.41 -34.92
CA GLU A 117 2.06 -33.15 -34.30
C GLU A 117 2.80 -32.83 -32.99
N VAL A 118 3.74 -33.68 -32.57
CA VAL A 118 4.53 -33.46 -31.36
C VAL A 118 5.76 -32.65 -31.73
N ASP A 119 5.90 -31.47 -31.12
CA ASP A 119 7.08 -30.63 -31.26
C ASP A 119 8.26 -31.25 -30.47
N SER A 120 9.27 -31.72 -31.19
CA SER A 120 10.45 -32.35 -30.61
C SER A 120 11.34 -31.39 -29.82
N SER A 121 11.20 -30.08 -30.01
CA SER A 121 11.95 -29.06 -29.25
C SER A 121 11.53 -29.00 -27.78
N LEU A 122 10.27 -29.33 -27.48
CA LEU A 122 9.67 -29.33 -26.15
C LEU A 122 9.94 -30.61 -25.36
N LEU A 123 10.59 -31.60 -25.98
CA LEU A 123 10.83 -32.91 -25.38
C LEU A 123 12.14 -32.94 -24.58
N ASP A 124 12.09 -33.62 -23.43
CA ASP A 124 13.25 -34.01 -22.64
C ASP A 124 14.07 -35.11 -23.34
N GLU A 125 15.24 -35.44 -22.79
CA GLU A 125 16.17 -36.39 -23.40
C GLU A 125 15.58 -37.81 -23.52
N GLY A 126 14.77 -38.25 -22.55
CA GLY A 126 14.13 -39.57 -22.57
C GLY A 126 12.97 -39.63 -23.56
N GLN A 127 12.15 -38.58 -23.61
CA GLN A 127 11.07 -38.41 -24.58
C GLN A 127 11.60 -38.32 -26.01
N LYS A 128 12.70 -37.59 -26.23
CA LYS A 128 13.39 -37.52 -27.53
C LYS A 128 13.88 -38.87 -28.00
N TYR A 129 14.46 -39.67 -27.10
CA TYR A 129 14.86 -41.03 -27.44
C TYR A 129 13.70 -41.88 -27.97
N ILE A 130 12.52 -41.80 -27.33
CA ILE A 130 11.32 -42.50 -27.78
C ILE A 130 10.84 -41.95 -29.12
N TYR A 131 10.76 -40.62 -29.25
CA TYR A 131 10.34 -39.93 -30.47
C TYR A 131 11.21 -40.34 -31.66
N ASP A 132 12.54 -40.22 -31.53
CA ASP A 132 13.50 -40.54 -32.58
C ASP A 132 13.49 -42.03 -32.95
N LYS A 133 13.25 -42.91 -31.97
CA LYS A 133 13.16 -44.37 -32.22
C LYS A 133 11.93 -44.74 -33.05
N ILE A 134 10.83 -44.02 -32.91
CA ILE A 134 9.58 -44.26 -33.64
C ILE A 134 9.60 -43.58 -35.02
N MET A 135 10.25 -42.41 -35.11
CA MET A 135 10.33 -41.60 -36.33
C MET A 135 11.40 -42.07 -37.33
N LYS A 136 12.39 -42.87 -36.88
CA LYS A 136 13.31 -43.62 -37.75
C LYS A 136 12.61 -44.77 -38.48
#